data_AF-A0A8T6ZVY6-F1
#
_entry.id   AF-A0A8T6ZVY6-F1
#
_cell.length_a   1.000
_cell.length_b   1.000
_cell.length_c   1.000
_cell.angle_alpha   90.00
_cell.angle_beta   90.00
_cell.angle_gamma   90.00
#
_symmetry.space_group_name_H-M   'P 1'
#
loop_
_entity.id
_entity.type
_entity.pdbx_description
1 polymer ?
#
loop_
_entity_poly.entity_id
_entity_poly.type
_entity_poly.pdbx_seq_one_letter_code
_entity_poly.pdbx_strand_id
1 'polypeptide(L)'
;EVMVEQYIPGRELTVGILDDQPLAVGEIVPLTGEIFDYTAKYQSNAAKEIFPADIPGDVARRVQALGVQAHRALKLSSYSRADFRMDPQGGLWCLEVNTLPGLTAGSLLPQSASAAGISFEELCERICRAGAPGAES
;
A
#
# COMPACT_ATOMS: atom_id res chain seq x y z
N GLU A 1 -16.56 -14.06 -13.75
CA GLU A 1 -15.62 -13.55 -14.76
C GLU A 1 -14.20 -13.93 -14.34
N VAL A 2 -13.28 -14.17 -15.28
CA VAL A 2 -11.88 -14.55 -14.99
C VAL A 2 -10.97 -13.57 -15.71
N MET A 3 -9.98 -13.06 -14.99
CA MET A 3 -8.95 -12.15 -15.52
C MET A 3 -7.64 -12.91 -15.70
N VAL A 4 -6.95 -12.69 -16.82
CA VAL A 4 -5.64 -13.27 -17.11
C VAL A 4 -4.69 -12.13 -17.44
N GLU A 5 -3.63 -11.98 -16.66
CA GLU A 5 -2.66 -10.89 -16.79
C GLU A 5 -1.26 -11.43 -17.07
N GLN A 6 -0.43 -10.59 -17.70
CA GLN A 6 0.98 -10.87 -17.87
C GLN A 6 1.68 -10.88 -16.51
N TYR A 7 2.53 -11.89 -16.26
CA TYR A 7 3.39 -11.90 -15.08
C TYR A 7 4.45 -10.81 -15.17
N ILE A 8 4.50 -9.93 -14.16
CA ILE A 8 5.53 -8.91 -13.99
C ILE A 8 6.52 -9.38 -12.92
N PRO A 9 7.75 -9.79 -13.30
CA PRO A 9 8.77 -10.19 -12.34
C PRO A 9 9.28 -8.97 -11.56
N GLY A 10 9.98 -9.20 -10.46
CA GLY A 10 10.61 -8.15 -9.67
C GLY A 10 9.92 -7.92 -8.33
N ARG A 11 9.97 -6.69 -7.83
CA ARG A 11 9.65 -6.33 -6.44
C ARG A 11 8.17 -6.03 -6.25
N GLU A 12 7.61 -6.39 -5.11
CA GLU A 12 6.23 -6.06 -4.73
C GLU A 12 6.23 -4.88 -3.76
N LEU A 13 5.63 -3.77 -4.19
CA LEU A 13 5.59 -2.53 -3.45
C LEU A 13 4.15 -2.21 -3.06
N THR A 14 3.98 -1.54 -1.93
CA THR A 14 2.67 -1.10 -1.46
C THR A 14 2.74 0.33 -0.96
N VAL A 15 1.68 1.11 -1.18
CA VAL A 15 1.58 2.47 -0.67
C VAL A 15 0.17 2.72 -0.12
N GLY A 16 0.12 3.16 1.14
CA GLY A 16 -1.09 3.67 1.75
C GLY A 16 -1.37 5.10 1.32
N ILE A 17 -2.62 5.43 1.09
CA ILE A 17 -3.11 6.80 0.92
C ILE A 17 -3.99 7.11 2.12
N LEU A 18 -3.78 8.27 2.73
CA LEU A 18 -4.55 8.79 3.87
C LEU A 18 -4.81 10.28 3.61
N ASP A 19 -6.07 10.70 3.62
CA ASP A 19 -6.48 12.09 3.38
C ASP A 19 -5.86 12.70 2.10
N ASP A 20 -5.96 11.99 0.98
CA ASP A 20 -5.36 12.39 -0.32
C ASP A 20 -3.81 12.51 -0.32
N GLN A 21 -3.14 12.12 0.78
CA GLN A 21 -1.69 12.13 0.91
C GLN A 21 -1.12 10.72 0.92
N PRO A 22 0.00 10.48 0.23
CA PRO A 22 0.67 9.20 0.26
C PRO A 22 1.46 9.02 1.57
N LEU A 23 1.40 7.80 2.13
CA LEU A 23 2.24 7.35 3.23
C LEU A 23 3.58 6.77 2.72
N ALA A 24 4.39 6.24 3.62
CA ALA A 24 5.68 5.62 3.26
C ALA A 24 5.46 4.37 2.40
N VAL A 25 6.21 4.25 1.30
CA VAL A 25 6.18 3.04 0.46
C VAL A 25 6.76 1.87 1.25
N GLY A 26 6.07 0.74 1.23
CA GLY A 26 6.54 -0.52 1.76
C GLY A 26 6.91 -1.50 0.66
N GLU A 27 7.68 -2.52 1.03
CA GLU A 27 7.98 -3.66 0.19
C GLU A 27 7.55 -4.95 0.89
N ILE A 28 6.93 -5.85 0.13
CA ILE A 28 6.56 -7.18 0.57
C ILE A 28 7.52 -8.17 -0.08
N VAL A 29 8.36 -8.81 0.73
CA VAL A 29 9.35 -9.79 0.27
C VAL A 29 8.90 -11.19 0.71
N PRO A 30 8.48 -12.08 -0.21
CA PRO A 30 8.14 -13.46 0.11
C PRO A 30 9.33 -14.17 0.78
N LEU A 31 9.09 -14.90 1.87
CA LEU A 31 10.12 -15.67 2.58
C LEU A 31 10.32 -17.07 1.96
N THR A 32 9.32 -17.57 1.24
CA THR A 32 9.36 -18.83 0.49
C THR A 32 8.72 -18.63 -0.88
N GLY A 33 9.42 -19.03 -1.96
CA GLY A 33 8.94 -18.88 -3.34
C GLY A 33 9.14 -17.49 -3.95
N GLU A 34 8.76 -17.32 -5.22
CA GLU A 34 8.89 -16.06 -5.99
C GLU A 34 7.64 -15.16 -5.92
N ILE A 35 6.54 -15.63 -5.32
CA ILE A 35 5.22 -14.98 -5.39
C ILE A 35 4.56 -14.97 -4.01
N PHE A 36 3.90 -13.85 -3.69
CA PHE A 36 3.10 -13.69 -2.49
C PHE A 36 1.70 -14.30 -2.68
N ASP A 37 1.49 -15.54 -2.22
CA ASP A 37 0.24 -16.26 -2.39
C ASP A 37 -0.73 -16.07 -1.20
N TYR A 38 -1.97 -16.56 -1.33
CA TYR A 38 -2.98 -16.50 -0.26
C TYR A 38 -2.51 -17.21 1.01
N THR A 39 -1.78 -18.33 0.85
CA THR A 39 -1.21 -19.10 1.96
C THR A 39 -0.24 -18.23 2.77
N ALA A 40 0.54 -17.40 2.09
CA ALA A 40 1.48 -16.46 2.69
C ALA A 40 0.80 -15.29 3.42
N LYS A 41 -0.37 -14.84 2.97
CA LYS A 41 -1.11 -13.73 3.61
C LYS A 41 -1.62 -14.05 5.02
N TYR A 42 -1.75 -15.34 5.39
CA TYR A 42 -2.32 -15.75 6.69
C TYR A 42 -1.41 -16.67 7.51
N GLN A 43 -0.29 -17.12 6.96
CA GLN A 43 0.76 -17.79 7.74
C GLN A 43 1.69 -16.73 8.35
N SER A 44 1.75 -16.70 9.68
CA SER A 44 2.80 -15.97 10.39
C SER A 44 4.18 -16.42 9.86
N ASN A 45 5.01 -15.45 9.43
CA ASN A 45 6.33 -15.62 8.78
C ASN A 45 6.37 -16.06 7.30
N ALA A 46 5.41 -15.70 6.44
CA ALA A 46 5.52 -15.99 5.01
C ALA A 46 6.00 -14.83 4.12
N ALA A 47 5.96 -13.59 4.61
CA ALA A 47 6.73 -12.47 4.03
C ALA A 47 7.46 -11.68 5.10
N LYS A 48 8.50 -10.99 4.65
CA LYS A 48 9.06 -9.83 5.32
C LYS A 48 8.44 -8.57 4.73
N GLU A 49 7.86 -7.76 5.58
CA GLU A 49 7.28 -6.47 5.25
C GLU A 49 8.28 -5.39 5.68
N ILE A 50 8.69 -4.53 4.75
CA ILE A 50 9.77 -3.55 4.97
C ILE A 50 9.21 -2.15 4.77
N PHE A 51 9.23 -1.35 5.83
CA PHE A 51 8.79 0.05 5.82
C PHE A 51 9.84 0.96 6.48
N PRO A 52 10.30 2.03 5.79
CA PRO A 52 10.13 2.27 4.36
C PRO A 52 10.89 1.24 3.51
N ALA A 53 10.42 1.00 2.28
CA ALA A 53 11.09 0.14 1.31
C ALA A 53 12.51 0.65 0.98
N ASP A 54 13.46 -0.27 0.79
CA ASP A 54 14.82 0.05 0.36
C ASP A 54 14.87 0.27 -1.17
N ILE A 55 14.37 1.42 -1.59
CA ILE A 55 14.29 1.86 -2.99
C ILE A 55 14.84 3.28 -3.14
N PRO A 56 15.34 3.65 -4.34
CA PRO A 56 15.68 5.03 -4.64
C PRO A 56 14.52 6.01 -4.38
N GLY A 57 14.83 7.20 -3.84
CA GLY A 57 13.80 8.16 -3.44
C GLY A 57 12.98 8.75 -4.60
N ASP A 58 13.48 8.72 -5.83
CA ASP A 58 12.71 9.04 -7.03
C ASP A 58 11.70 7.93 -7.38
N VAL A 59 12.06 6.66 -7.19
CA VAL A 59 11.13 5.52 -7.33
C VAL A 59 10.03 5.60 -6.29
N ALA A 60 10.37 5.83 -5.02
CA ALA A 60 9.39 5.99 -3.95
C ALA A 60 8.37 7.09 -4.27
N ARG A 61 8.85 8.26 -4.70
CA ARG A 61 7.98 9.39 -5.12
C ARG A 61 7.07 9.04 -6.30
N ARG A 62 7.57 8.25 -7.26
CA ARG A 62 6.75 7.77 -8.41
C ARG A 62 5.64 6.83 -7.95
N VAL A 63 5.94 5.86 -7.07
CA VAL A 63 4.94 4.95 -6.49
C VAL A 63 3.88 5.72 -5.71
N GLN A 64 4.31 6.67 -4.86
CA GLN A 64 3.40 7.54 -4.12
C GLN A 64 2.49 8.36 -5.04
N ALA A 65 3.05 8.98 -6.08
CA ALA A 65 2.27 9.74 -7.05
C ALA A 65 1.24 8.87 -7.79
N LEU A 66 1.62 7.66 -8.20
CA LEU A 66 0.71 6.71 -8.83
C LEU A 66 -0.39 6.23 -7.87
N GLY A 67 -0.06 5.98 -6.59
CA GLY A 67 -1.03 5.62 -5.57
C GLY A 67 -2.09 6.69 -5.36
N VAL A 68 -1.69 7.97 -5.28
CA VAL A 68 -2.61 9.11 -5.19
C VAL A 68 -3.48 9.22 -6.45
N GLN A 69 -2.88 9.04 -7.63
CA GLN A 69 -3.63 9.05 -8.89
C GLN A 69 -4.68 7.94 -8.93
N ALA A 70 -4.34 6.72 -8.52
CA ALA A 70 -5.27 5.59 -8.46
C ALA A 70 -6.41 5.84 -7.47
N HIS A 71 -6.10 6.35 -6.27
CA HIS A 71 -7.09 6.72 -5.25
C HIS A 71 -8.12 7.71 -5.79
N ARG A 72 -7.65 8.78 -6.44
CA ARG A 72 -8.50 9.82 -7.03
C ARG A 72 -9.28 9.34 -8.24
N ALA A 73 -8.66 8.56 -9.13
CA ALA A 73 -9.31 8.02 -10.31
C ALA A 73 -10.50 7.11 -9.94
N LEU A 74 -10.36 6.37 -8.83
CA LEU A 74 -11.41 5.53 -8.27
C LEU A 74 -12.40 6.28 -7.37
N LYS A 75 -12.24 7.61 -7.21
CA LYS A 75 -13.08 8.48 -6.37
C LYS A 75 -13.17 7.98 -4.92
N LEU A 76 -12.08 7.45 -4.41
CA LEU A 76 -11.97 7.02 -3.03
C LEU A 76 -11.79 8.24 -2.11
N SER A 77 -12.08 8.03 -0.83
CA SER A 77 -11.96 9.03 0.23
C SER A 77 -11.38 8.39 1.48
N SER A 78 -10.94 9.21 2.44
CA SER A 78 -10.38 8.78 3.73
C SER A 78 -9.06 8.00 3.58
N TYR A 79 -9.09 6.76 3.14
CA TYR A 79 -7.89 5.95 2.98
C TYR A 79 -8.03 4.84 1.93
N SER A 80 -6.90 4.39 1.40
CA SER A 80 -6.80 3.18 0.58
C SER A 80 -5.37 2.64 0.62
N ARG A 81 -5.15 1.48 0.02
CA ARG A 81 -3.80 0.95 -0.25
C ARG A 81 -3.72 0.54 -1.71
N ALA A 82 -2.67 0.96 -2.40
CA ALA A 82 -2.40 0.53 -3.77
C ALA A 82 -1.16 -0.37 -3.78
N ASP A 83 -1.29 -1.53 -4.42
CA ASP A 83 -0.25 -2.55 -4.49
C ASP A 83 0.31 -2.59 -5.93
N PHE A 84 1.64 -2.66 -6.05
CA PHE A 84 2.37 -2.50 -7.31
C PHE A 84 3.42 -3.60 -7.50
N ARG A 85 3.69 -3.94 -8.75
CA ARG A 85 4.92 -4.62 -9.17
C ARG A 85 5.91 -3.63 -9.76
N MET A 86 7.17 -3.72 -9.33
CA MET A 86 8.29 -3.03 -9.96
C MET A 86 9.14 -4.03 -10.72
N ASP A 87 9.20 -3.88 -12.04
CA ASP A 87 10.01 -4.74 -12.90
C ASP A 87 11.52 -4.46 -12.79
N PRO A 88 12.40 -5.35 -13.28
CA PRO A 88 13.85 -5.16 -13.20
C PRO A 88 14.36 -3.92 -13.95
N GLN A 89 13.57 -3.32 -14.84
CA GLN A 89 13.89 -2.09 -15.56
C GLN A 89 13.38 -0.83 -14.80
N GLY A 90 12.69 -1.00 -13.67
CA GLY A 90 12.12 0.10 -12.88
C GLY A 90 10.78 0.62 -13.38
N GLY A 91 10.09 -0.15 -14.24
CA GLY A 91 8.69 0.06 -14.59
C GLY A 91 7.77 -0.32 -13.43
N LEU A 92 6.70 0.45 -13.23
CA LEU A 92 5.76 0.30 -12.12
C LEU A 92 4.38 -0.08 -12.67
N TRP A 93 3.81 -1.14 -12.14
CA TRP A 93 2.56 -1.74 -12.60
C TRP A 93 1.59 -1.86 -11.42
N CYS A 94 0.47 -1.13 -11.46
CA CYS A 94 -0.57 -1.23 -10.41
C CYS A 94 -1.30 -2.56 -10.55
N LEU A 95 -1.41 -3.31 -9.45
CA LEU A 95 -2.13 -4.58 -9.41
C LEU A 95 -3.55 -4.38 -8.91
N GLU A 96 -3.70 -3.75 -7.75
CA GLU A 96 -5.00 -3.52 -7.12
C GLU A 96 -4.98 -2.26 -6.25
N VAL A 97 -6.18 -1.77 -5.97
CA VAL A 97 -6.42 -0.80 -4.91
C VAL A 97 -7.38 -1.41 -3.90
N ASN A 98 -6.88 -1.61 -2.68
CA ASN A 98 -7.67 -2.05 -1.55
C ASN A 98 -8.32 -0.84 -0.87
N THR A 99 -9.66 -0.80 -0.86
CA THR A 99 -10.47 0.29 -0.29
C THR A 99 -10.77 0.11 1.19
N LEU A 100 -10.43 -1.03 1.78
CA LEU A 100 -10.59 -1.32 3.21
C LEU A 100 -9.41 -2.15 3.71
N PRO A 101 -8.17 -1.62 3.65
CA PRO A 101 -7.01 -2.36 4.11
C PRO A 101 -7.09 -2.64 5.62
N GLY A 102 -6.41 -3.69 6.06
CA GLY A 102 -6.35 -4.06 7.47
C GLY A 102 -5.83 -2.92 8.36
N LEU A 103 -6.42 -2.81 9.55
CA LEU A 103 -6.12 -1.78 10.55
C LEU A 103 -5.65 -2.37 11.88
N THR A 104 -5.16 -3.61 11.91
CA THR A 104 -4.45 -4.11 13.10
C THR A 104 -3.04 -3.53 13.12
N ALA A 105 -2.38 -3.45 14.29
CA ALA A 105 -1.02 -2.89 14.40
C ALA A 105 0.00 -3.58 13.47
N GLY A 106 -0.19 -4.87 13.15
CA GLY A 106 0.63 -5.61 12.19
C GLY A 106 0.21 -5.46 10.72
N SER A 107 -0.82 -4.69 10.40
CA SER A 107 -1.27 -4.49 9.02
C SER A 107 -0.37 -3.48 8.28
N LEU A 108 -0.34 -3.59 6.95
CA LEU A 108 0.52 -2.77 6.08
C LEU A 108 0.25 -1.26 6.18
N LEU A 109 -1.02 -0.83 6.32
CA LEU A 109 -1.35 0.58 6.40
C LEU A 109 -0.84 1.24 7.71
N PRO A 110 -1.06 0.66 8.91
CA PRO A 110 -0.41 1.11 10.14
C PRO A 110 1.12 1.13 10.09
N GLN A 111 1.76 0.12 9.48
CA GLN A 111 3.23 0.12 9.32
C GLN A 111 3.72 1.25 8.42
N SER A 112 3.03 1.48 7.29
CA SER A 112 3.28 2.60 6.39
C SER A 112 3.10 3.96 7.07
N ALA A 113 2.07 4.11 7.90
CA ALA A 113 1.81 5.32 8.69
C ALA A 113 2.90 5.56 9.73
N SER A 114 3.29 4.52 10.48
CA SER A 114 4.37 4.58 11.47
C SER A 114 5.70 5.01 10.86
N ALA A 115 6.06 4.45 9.70
CA ALA A 115 7.25 4.84 8.96
C ALA A 115 7.18 6.29 8.42
N ALA A 116 5.98 6.86 8.29
CA ALA A 116 5.75 8.27 7.99
C ALA A 116 5.63 9.17 9.25
N GLY A 117 5.87 8.63 10.45
CA GLY A 117 5.81 9.37 11.71
C GLY A 117 4.39 9.56 12.27
N ILE A 118 3.41 8.77 11.79
CA ILE A 118 2.01 8.82 12.24
C ILE A 118 1.76 7.66 13.20
N SER A 119 1.33 7.94 14.43
CA SER A 119 1.00 6.87 15.40
C SER A 119 -0.27 6.13 14.99
N PHE A 120 -0.48 4.94 15.57
CA PHE A 120 -1.67 4.15 15.29
C PHE A 120 -2.95 4.87 15.74
N GLU A 121 -2.91 5.56 16.87
CA GLU A 121 -4.01 6.37 17.39
C GLU A 121 -4.34 7.52 16.44
N GLU A 122 -3.33 8.26 15.98
CA GLU A 122 -3.50 9.36 15.02
C GLU A 122 -4.07 8.86 13.68
N LEU A 123 -3.59 7.71 13.19
CA LEU A 123 -4.14 7.07 11.99
C LEU A 123 -5.63 6.75 12.16
N CYS A 124 -6.00 6.10 13.27
CA CYS A 124 -7.39 5.77 13.56
C CYS A 124 -8.27 7.03 13.69
N GLU A 125 -7.76 8.08 14.34
CA GLU A 125 -8.48 9.34 14.49
C GLU A 125 -8.77 9.99 13.12
N ARG A 126 -7.77 10.07 12.24
CA ARG A 126 -7.94 10.63 10.89
C ARG A 126 -8.96 9.86 10.07
N ILE A 127 -8.88 8.52 10.07
CA ILE A 127 -9.84 7.67 9.36
C ILE A 127 -11.27 7.90 9.90
N CYS A 128 -11.45 7.92 11.23
CA CYS A 128 -12.75 8.19 11.86
C CYS A 128 -13.29 9.58 11.50
N ARG A 129 -12.43 10.59 11.49
CA ARG A 129 -12.81 11.98 11.15
C ARG A 129 -13.26 12.11 9.70
N ALA A 130 -12.54 11.48 8.77
CA ALA A 130 -12.89 11.49 7.35
C ALA A 130 -14.18 10.70 7.03
N GLY A 131 -14.54 9.71 7.86
CA GLY A 131 -15.80 8.97 7.74
C GLY A 131 -17.02 9.66 8.38
N ALA A 132 -16.82 10.73 9.16
CA ALA A 132 -17.91 11.44 9.81
C ALA A 132 -18.64 12.37 8.81
N PRO A 133 -19.98 12.31 8.71
CA PRO A 133 -20.73 13.22 7.85
C PRO A 133 -20.55 14.67 8.34
N GLY A 134 -19.87 15.51 7.55
CA GLY A 134 -19.72 16.95 7.82
C GLY A 134 -18.33 17.56 7.61
N ALA A 135 -17.32 16.79 7.20
CA ALA A 135 -15.99 17.33 6.88
C ALA A 135 -15.87 17.77 5.41
N GLU A 136 -16.79 18.62 4.95
CA GLU A 136 -16.56 19.47 3.78
C GLU A 136 -16.41 20.91 4.30
N SER A 137 -15.21 21.46 4.19
CA SER A 137 -14.90 22.89 4.39
C SER A 137 -14.12 23.40 3.20
#